data_AF-A0A3B2W3P9-F1
#
_entry.id   AF-A0A3B2W3P9-F1
#
_cell.length_a   1.000
_cell.length_b   1.000
_cell.length_c   1.000
_cell.angle_alpha   90.00
_cell.angle_beta   90.00
_cell.angle_gamma   90.00
#
_symmetry.space_group_name_H-M   'P 1'
#
loop_
_entity.id
_entity.type
_entity.pdbx_description
1 polymer ?
#
loop_
_entity_poly.entity_id
_entity_poly.type
_entity_poly.pdbx_seq_one_letter_code
_entity_poly.pdbx_strand_id
1 'polypeptide(L)' 'MIVFVRFNSSYGFPVEVDSDTSILQLKEVVAKRQGVPADQLRVIFAGKELPNHLTVQYL' A
#
# COMPACT_ATOMS: atom_id res chain seq x y z
N MET A 1 0.47 1.75 -13.04
CA MET A 1 1.75 1.05 -12.73
C MET A 1 1.48 -0.13 -11.80
N ILE A 2 2.44 -1.06 -11.65
CA ILE A 2 2.29 -2.21 -10.74
C ILE A 2 3.29 -2.07 -9.58
N VAL A 3 2.79 -2.20 -8.35
CA VAL A 3 3.61 -2.29 -7.14
C VAL A 3 3.40 -3.66 -6.48
N PHE A 4 4.44 -4.16 -5.79
CA PHE A 4 4.34 -5.41 -5.04
C PHE A 4 4.15 -5.12 -3.56
N VAL A 5 3.04 -5.60 -3.00
CA VAL A 5 2.75 -5.47 -1.57
C VAL A 5 3.06 -6.79 -0.87
N ARG A 6 3.91 -6.71 0.17
CA ARG A 6 4.15 -7.81 1.11
C ARG A 6 3.33 -7.57 2.38
N PHE A 7 2.53 -8.56 2.76
CA PHE A 7 1.73 -8.53 3.98
C PHE A 7 1.87 -9.87 4.70
N ASN A 8 2.51 -9.89 5.87
CA ASN A 8 2.78 -11.08 6.68
C ASN A 8 3.30 -12.30 5.89
N SER A 9 4.06 -12.05 4.82
CA SER A 9 4.53 -13.05 3.87
C SER A 9 5.84 -12.60 3.22
N SER A 10 6.66 -13.57 2.84
CA SER A 10 7.85 -13.37 2.01
C SER A 10 7.50 -13.10 0.54
N TYR A 11 6.30 -13.49 0.11
CA TYR A 11 5.80 -13.27 -1.24
C TYR A 11 5.00 -11.98 -1.33
N GLY A 12 5.33 -11.14 -2.32
CA GLY A 12 4.58 -9.94 -2.63
C GLY A 12 3.53 -10.22 -3.70
N PHE A 13 2.32 -9.70 -3.53
CA PHE A 13 1.29 -9.76 -4.57
C PHE A 13 1.26 -8.45 -5.36
N PRO A 14 0.94 -8.50 -6.67
CA PRO A 14 0.81 -7.30 -7.48
C PRO A 14 -0.45 -6.53 -7.10
N VAL A 15 -0.32 -5.20 -7.05
CA VAL A 15 -1.42 -4.24 -6.95
C VAL A 15 -1.22 -3.20 -8.06
N GLU A 16 -2.27 -2.99 -8.85
CA GLU A 16 -2.30 -1.93 -9.84
C GLU A 16 -2.64 -0.60 -9.14
N VAL A 17 -1.82 0.41 -9.41
CA VAL A 17 -1.95 1.75 -8.85
C VAL A 17 -1.64 2.78 -9.92
N ASP A 18 -2.24 3.95 -9.80
CA ASP A 18 -1.95 5.11 -10.65
C ASP A 18 -1.05 6.11 -9.91
N SER A 19 -0.44 7.05 -10.63
CA SER A 19 0.47 8.04 -10.04
C SER A 19 -0.21 8.92 -8.98
N ASP A 20 -1.51 9.16 -9.14
CA ASP A 20 -2.36 9.92 -8.22
C ASP A 20 -2.93 9.08 -7.07
N THR A 21 -2.73 7.76 -7.09
CA THR A 21 -3.19 6.88 -6.02
C THR A 21 -2.50 7.24 -4.71
N SER A 22 -3.29 7.55 -3.70
CA SER A 22 -2.81 7.86 -2.36
C SER A 22 -2.41 6.60 -1.59
N ILE A 23 -1.54 6.74 -0.60
CA ILE A 23 -1.20 5.66 0.32
C ILE A 23 -2.44 5.16 1.07
N LEU A 24 -3.40 6.04 1.36
CA LEU A 24 -4.68 5.64 1.94
C LEU A 24 -5.46 4.69 1.03
N GLN A 25 -5.60 5.02 -0.26
CA GLN A 25 -6.27 4.15 -1.23
C GLN A 25 -5.55 2.80 -1.36
N LEU A 26 -4.21 2.78 -1.38
CA LEU A 26 -3.45 1.53 -1.37
C LEU A 26 -3.76 0.69 -0.12
N LYS A 27 -3.82 1.31 1.07
CA LYS A 27 -4.22 0.62 2.31
C LYS A 27 -5.63 0.06 2.20
N GLU A 28 -6.59 0.79 1.66
CA GLU A 28 -7.96 0.31 1.48
C GLU A 28 -8.05 -0.91 0.55
N VAL A 29 -7.29 -0.92 -0.54
CA VAL A 29 -7.23 -2.07 -1.47
C VAL A 29 -6.67 -3.30 -0.76
N VAL A 30 -5.59 -3.14 0.00
CA VAL A 30 -4.96 -4.23 0.76
C VAL A 30 -5.87 -4.70 1.90
N ALA A 31 -6.51 -3.77 2.61
CA ALA A 31 -7.46 -4.03 3.68
C ALA A 31 -8.63 -4.88 3.20
N LYS A 32 -9.27 -4.50 2.09
CA LYS A 32 -10.36 -5.27 1.48
C LYS A 32 -9.91 -6.67 1.05
N ARG A 33 -8.70 -6.79 0.49
CA ARG A 33 -8.16 -8.07 0.02
C ARG A 33 -7.80 -9.02 1.17
N GLN A 34 -7.33 -8.49 2.30
CA GLN A 34 -6.87 -9.28 3.45
C GLN A 34 -7.93 -9.41 4.55
N GLY A 35 -9.04 -8.67 4.47
CA GLY A 35 -10.10 -8.69 5.49
C GLY A 35 -9.69 -8.00 6.80
N VAL A 36 -8.85 -6.97 6.73
CA VAL A 36 -8.36 -6.22 7.90
C VAL A 36 -8.70 -4.73 7.82
N PRO A 37 -8.82 -4.00 8.94
CA PRO A 37 -9.08 -2.56 8.91
C PRO A 37 -7.92 -1.74 8.31
N ALA A 38 -8.23 -0.77 7.44
CA ALA A 38 -7.21 0.02 6.74
C ALA A 38 -6.42 0.99 7.64
N ASP A 39 -7.05 1.44 8.73
CA ASP A 39 -6.45 2.27 9.78
C ASP A 39 -5.38 1.52 10.60
N GLN A 40 -5.47 0.19 10.66
CA GLN A 40 -4.47 -0.67 11.29
C GLN A 40 -3.27 -0.95 10.37
N LEU A 41 -3.38 -0.65 9.07
CA LEU A 41 -2.31 -0.89 8.10
C LEU A 41 -1.28 0.24 8.10
N ARG A 42 -0.01 -0.15 8.01
CA ARG A 42 1.13 0.75 7.79
C ARG A 42 1.82 0.36 6.49
N VAL A 43 2.17 1.36 5.70
CA VAL A 43 2.90 1.16 4.44
C VAL A 43 4.33 1.59 4.69
N ILE A 44 5.28 0.67 4.48
CA ILE A 44 6.71 0.88 4.71
C ILE A 44 7.43 0.71 3.38
N PHE A 45 8.18 1.73 2.97
CA PHE A 45 9.00 1.71 1.76
C PHE A 45 10.42 2.18 2.10
N ALA A 46 11.43 1.43 1.66
CA ALA A 46 12.85 1.71 1.96
C ALA A 46 13.13 1.99 3.45
N GLY A 47 12.44 1.28 4.35
CA GLY A 47 12.57 1.44 5.81
C GLY A 47 11.86 2.67 6.39
N LYS A 48 11.10 3.43 5.59
CA LYS A 48 10.32 4.60 6.04
C LYS A 48 8.82 4.33 5.94
N GLU A 49 8.08 4.72 6.97
CA GLU A 49 6.63 4.71 6.94
C GLU A 49 6.11 5.86 6.07
N LEU A 50 5.17 5.55 5.18
CA LEU A 50 4.56 6.51 4.28
C LEU A 50 3.24 7.02 4.85
N PRO A 51 3.04 8.33 5.01
CA PRO A 51 1.78 8.88 5.49
C PRO A 51 0.69 8.82 4.44
N ASN A 52 -0.57 8.76 4.90
CA ASN A 52 -1.77 8.53 4.09
C ASN A 52 -1.97 9.52 2.92
N HIS A 53 -1.48 10.76 3.05
CA HIS A 53 -1.67 11.83 2.08
C HIS A 53 -0.65 11.84 0.94
N LEU A 54 0.41 11.03 1.03
CA LEU A 54 1.33 10.88 -0.10
C LEU A 54 0.66 10.13 -1.24
N THR A 55 1.09 10.44 -2.46
CA THR A 55 0.70 9.71 -3.67
C THR A 55 1.87 8.87 -4.18
N VAL A 56 1.54 7.83 -4.95
CA VAL A 56 2.53 6.89 -5.50
C VAL A 56 3.54 7.60 -6.43
N GLN A 57 3.18 8.73 -7.04
CA GLN A 57 4.10 9.53 -7.87
C GLN A 57 5.42 9.90 -7.17
N TYR A 58 5.44 9.97 -5.83
CA TYR A 58 6.61 10.37 -5.04
C TYR A 58 7.38 9.18 -4.40
N LEU A 59 7.09 7.95 -4.84
CA LEU A 59 7.75 6.72 -4.38
C LEU A 59 8.79 6.22 -5.39
#